data_AF-A0A919ID85-F1
#
_entry.id   AF-A0A919ID85-F1
#
_cell.length_a   1.000
_cell.length_b   1.000
_cell.length_c   1.000
_cell.angle_alpha   90.00
_cell.angle_beta   90.00
_cell.angle_gamma   90.00
#
_symmetry.space_group_name_H-M   'P 1'
#
loop_
_entity.id
_entity.type
_entity.pdbx_description
1 polymer ?
#
loop_
_entity_poly.entity_id
_entity_poly.type
_entity_poly.pdbx_seq_one_letter_code
_entity_poly.pdbx_strand_id
1 'polypeptide(L)'
;MAEGSVTTLTSEIKTFAAGHGGAKAVIEYVGKRGARIVLVGEDGEWSDQFAQDTGVARQACEGAGVQVENEWERELLEQMRPSNDLWRSMARRSMAR
;
A
#
# COMPACT_ATOMS: atom_id res chain seq x y z
N MET A 1 -6.20 23.16 -4.79
CA MET A 1 -5.38 22.55 -3.72
C MET A 1 -5.42 21.04 -3.91
N ALA A 2 -4.43 20.48 -4.61
CA ALA A 2 -4.33 19.04 -4.91
C ALA A 2 -2.88 18.61 -5.18
N GLU A 3 -2.00 19.55 -5.52
CA GLU A 3 -0.59 19.27 -5.81
C GLU A 3 0.15 18.62 -4.61
N GLY A 4 -0.20 19.01 -3.38
CA GLY A 4 0.43 18.46 -2.17
C GLY A 4 0.10 16.98 -1.89
N SER A 5 -1.03 16.44 -2.35
CA SER A 5 -1.39 15.04 -2.05
C SER A 5 -0.62 14.07 -2.93
N VAL A 6 -0.46 14.36 -4.23
CA VAL A 6 0.34 13.52 -5.15
C VAL A 6 1.80 13.51 -4.72
N THR A 7 2.41 14.67 -4.48
CA THR A 7 3.83 14.73 -4.08
C THR A 7 4.10 14.04 -2.74
N THR A 8 3.19 14.18 -1.76
CA THR A 8 3.31 13.50 -0.46
C THR A 8 3.19 11.99 -0.65
N LEU A 9 2.15 11.51 -1.33
CA LEU A 9 1.95 10.09 -1.59
C LEU A 9 3.13 9.49 -2.36
N THR A 10 3.63 10.17 -3.40
CA THR A 10 4.83 9.73 -4.13
C THR A 10 6.03 9.57 -3.20
N SER A 11 6.23 10.50 -2.26
CA SER A 11 7.35 10.45 -1.32
C SER A 11 7.22 9.30 -0.33
N GLU A 12 6.01 9.05 0.18
CA GLU A 12 5.70 7.92 1.07
C GLU A 12 5.88 6.57 0.36
N ILE A 13 5.38 6.44 -0.87
CA ILE A 13 5.52 5.22 -1.68
C ILE A 13 7.00 4.94 -1.96
N LYS A 14 7.79 5.97 -2.30
CA LYS A 14 9.25 5.82 -2.47
C LYS A 14 9.94 5.38 -1.20
N THR A 15 9.55 5.96 -0.07
CA THR A 15 10.13 5.61 1.25
C THR A 15 9.84 4.15 1.59
N PHE A 16 8.61 3.70 1.38
CA PHE A 16 8.22 2.30 1.56
C PHE A 16 9.03 1.38 0.63
N ALA A 17 9.02 1.64 -0.69
CA ALA A 17 9.72 0.81 -1.66
C ALA A 17 11.22 0.71 -1.35
N ALA A 18 11.87 1.82 -0.98
CA ALA A 18 13.28 1.83 -0.60
C ALA A 18 13.57 1.02 0.68
N GLY A 19 12.65 0.99 1.64
CA GLY A 19 12.77 0.22 2.88
C GLY A 19 12.61 -1.29 2.69
N HIS A 20 11.95 -1.72 1.61
CA HIS A 20 11.50 -3.09 1.41
C HIS A 20 12.07 -3.78 0.16
N GLY A 21 13.15 -3.24 -0.42
CA GLY A 21 13.83 -3.80 -1.61
C GLY A 21 13.15 -3.48 -2.94
N GLY A 22 12.01 -2.81 -2.90
CA GLY A 22 11.11 -2.56 -4.02
C GLY A 22 9.67 -2.65 -3.54
N ALA A 23 8.72 -2.32 -4.41
CA ALA A 23 7.31 -2.54 -4.12
C ALA A 23 6.50 -2.70 -5.40
N LYS A 24 5.38 -3.42 -5.28
CA LYS A 24 4.23 -3.40 -6.19
C LYS A 24 3.04 -2.74 -5.50
N ALA A 25 2.11 -2.20 -6.27
CA ALA A 25 0.91 -1.54 -5.75
C ALA A 25 -0.38 -2.12 -6.35
N VAL A 26 -1.44 -2.21 -5.55
CA VAL A 26 -2.81 -2.44 -6.04
C VAL A 26 -3.66 -1.23 -5.68
N ILE A 27 -4.43 -0.71 -6.65
CA ILE A 27 -5.31 0.44 -6.42
C ILE A 27 -6.76 -0.02 -6.36
N GLU A 28 -7.37 0.13 -5.19
CA GLU A 28 -8.77 -0.24 -4.94
C GLU A 28 -9.63 1.03 -4.87
N TYR A 29 -10.70 1.11 -5.67
CA TYR A 29 -11.67 2.19 -5.54
C TYR A 29 -12.56 1.96 -4.31
N VAL A 30 -12.63 2.94 -3.42
CA VAL A 30 -13.33 2.87 -2.12
C VAL A 30 -14.51 3.86 -2.07
N GLY A 31 -15.22 3.99 -3.19
CA GLY A 31 -16.41 4.86 -3.27
C GLY A 31 -16.08 6.32 -2.94
N LYS A 32 -16.92 6.95 -2.12
CA LYS A 32 -16.75 8.36 -1.69
C LYS A 32 -15.47 8.62 -0.88
N ARG A 33 -14.80 7.58 -0.39
CA ARG A 33 -13.55 7.70 0.37
C ARG A 33 -12.32 7.86 -0.55
N GLY A 34 -12.49 7.70 -1.86
CA GLY A 34 -11.42 7.82 -2.84
C GLY A 34 -10.85 6.47 -3.25
N ALA A 35 -9.52 6.35 -3.26
CA ALA A 35 -8.81 5.13 -3.64
C ALA A 35 -7.82 4.71 -2.55
N ARG A 36 -7.76 3.41 -2.28
CA ARG A 36 -6.74 2.79 -1.43
C ARG A 36 -5.62 2.26 -2.30
N ILE A 37 -4.39 2.55 -1.93
CA ILE A 37 -3.18 2.04 -2.57
C ILE A 37 -2.61 1.02 -1.59
N VAL A 38 -2.61 -0.26 -1.95
CA VAL A 38 -1.97 -1.30 -1.16
C VAL A 38 -0.60 -1.55 -1.73
N LEU A 39 0.44 -1.27 -0.94
CA LEU A 39 1.84 -1.50 -1.29
C LEU A 39 2.28 -2.84 -0.73
N VAL A 40 2.97 -3.64 -1.54
CA VAL A 40 3.57 -4.92 -1.13
C VAL A 40 5.05 -4.86 -1.46
N GLY A 41 5.89 -4.97 -0.44
CA GLY A 41 7.34 -4.95 -0.54
C GLY A 41 7.92 -6.29 -1.02
N GLU A 42 9.16 -6.29 -1.50
CA GLU A 42 9.83 -7.54 -1.92
C GLU A 42 10.06 -8.51 -0.76
N ASP A 43 10.23 -7.96 0.45
CA ASP A 43 10.37 -8.70 1.70
C ASP A 43 9.05 -9.25 2.27
N GLY A 44 7.93 -8.95 1.61
CA GLY A 44 6.59 -9.39 1.97
C GLY A 44 5.87 -8.53 3.00
N GLU A 45 6.48 -7.43 3.48
CA GLU A 45 5.74 -6.43 4.26
C GLU A 45 4.77 -5.66 3.35
N TRP A 46 3.71 -5.11 3.94
CA TRP A 46 2.71 -4.37 3.19
C TRP A 46 2.12 -3.21 4.01
N SER A 47 1.69 -2.17 3.30
CA SER A 47 1.08 -0.97 3.90
C SER A 47 -0.02 -0.43 2.99
N ASP A 48 -0.94 0.35 3.57
CA ASP A 48 -1.96 1.08 2.82
C ASP A 48 -1.72 2.59 2.84
N GLN A 49 -1.85 3.22 1.67
CA GLN A 49 -2.02 4.67 1.53
C GLN A 49 -3.42 4.97 1.00
N PHE A 50 -3.89 6.20 1.23
CA PHE A 50 -5.19 6.66 0.72
C PHE A 50 -5.03 7.90 -0.15
N ALA A 51 -5.62 7.84 -1.35
CA ALA A 51 -5.69 8.93 -2.31
C ALA A 51 -7.14 9.42 -2.47
N GLN A 52 -7.28 10.67 -2.90
CA GLN A 52 -8.59 11.31 -3.11
C GLN A 52 -9.43 10.61 -4.19
N ASP A 53 -8.78 10.05 -5.20
CA ASP A 53 -9.38 9.25 -6.26
C ASP A 53 -8.33 8.35 -6.92
N THR A 54 -8.75 7.51 -7.88
CA THR A 54 -7.85 6.58 -8.57
C THR A 54 -6.87 7.27 -9.52
N GLY A 55 -7.13 8.50 -9.95
CA GLY A 55 -6.22 9.31 -10.76
C GLY A 55 -5.03 9.78 -9.94
N VAL A 56 -5.29 10.36 -8.76
CA VAL A 56 -4.26 10.74 -7.78
C VAL A 56 -3.42 9.54 -7.38
N ALA A 57 -4.06 8.38 -7.14
CA ALA A 57 -3.37 7.14 -6.81
C ALA A 57 -2.40 6.69 -7.91
N ARG A 58 -2.87 6.64 -9.17
CA ARG A 58 -2.02 6.23 -10.31
C ARG A 58 -0.86 7.19 -10.52
N GLN A 59 -1.11 8.49 -10.47
CA GLN A 59 -0.06 9.51 -10.60
C GLN A 59 0.99 9.39 -9.50
N ALA A 60 0.56 9.09 -8.27
CA ALA A 60 1.48 8.92 -7.16
C ALA A 60 2.39 7.70 -7.34
N CYS A 61 1.83 6.55 -7.73
CA CYS A 61 2.58 5.32 -8.03
C CYS A 61 3.54 5.50 -9.21
N GLU A 62 3.08 6.14 -10.29
CA GLU A 62 3.89 6.47 -11.47
C GLU A 62 5.08 7.36 -11.09
N GLY A 63 4.82 8.46 -10.36
CA GLY A 63 5.87 9.35 -9.86
C GLY A 63 6.85 8.67 -8.87
N ALA A 64 6.41 7.58 -8.24
CA ALA A 64 7.22 6.75 -7.36
C ALA A 64 8.04 5.67 -8.09
N GLY A 65 7.73 5.38 -9.36
CA GLY A 65 8.33 4.27 -10.10
C GLY A 65 7.88 2.88 -9.61
N VAL A 66 6.70 2.80 -8.99
CA VAL A 66 6.12 1.55 -8.47
C VAL A 66 5.09 1.02 -9.46
N GLN A 67 5.25 -0.26 -9.84
CA GLN A 67 4.32 -0.94 -10.73
C GLN A 67 2.95 -1.10 -10.06
N VAL A 68 1.89 -0.73 -10.78
CA VAL A 68 0.51 -0.96 -10.35
C VAL A 68 -0.01 -2.24 -11.01
N GLU A 69 -0.42 -3.20 -10.21
CA GLU A 69 -1.11 -4.40 -10.65
C GLU A 69 -2.61 -4.11 -10.82
N ASN A 70 -3.20 -4.69 -11.87
CA ASN A 70 -4.61 -4.48 -12.21
C ASN A 70 -5.56 -5.17 -11.23
N GLU A 71 -5.12 -6.26 -10.62
CA GLU A 71 -5.88 -7.07 -9.68
C GLU A 71 -4.95 -7.79 -8.69
N TRP A 72 -5.56 -8.45 -7.71
CA TRP A 72 -4.85 -9.28 -6.75
C TRP A 72 -4.42 -10.60 -7.39
N GLU A 73 -3.27 -10.55 -8.05
CA GLU A 73 -2.61 -11.74 -8.59
C GLU A 73 -2.17 -12.69 -7.47
N ARG A 74 -2.23 -13.99 -7.75
CA ARG A 74 -1.83 -15.04 -6.79
C ARG A 74 -0.42 -14.82 -6.26
N GLU A 75 0.52 -14.47 -7.13
CA GLU A 75 1.92 -14.22 -6.77
C GLU A 75 2.04 -13.08 -5.75
N LEU A 76 1.26 -12.00 -5.92
CA LEU A 76 1.26 -10.87 -5.01
C LEU A 76 0.69 -11.25 -3.63
N LEU A 77 -0.37 -12.05 -3.62
CA LEU A 77 -0.95 -12.59 -2.37
C LEU A 77 -0.01 -13.55 -1.65
N GLU A 78 0.75 -14.37 -2.40
CA GLU A 78 1.74 -15.29 -1.85
C GLU A 78 2.97 -14.56 -1.31
N GLN A 79 3.34 -13.43 -1.90
CA GLN A 79 4.42 -12.57 -1.45
C GLN A 79 4.09 -11.89 -0.11
N MET A 80 2.83 -11.52 0.11
CA MET A 80 2.41 -10.91 1.37
C MET A 80 2.66 -11.83 2.56
N ARG A 81 3.57 -11.41 3.43
CA ARG A 81 3.76 -12.04 4.74
C ARG A 81 2.85 -11.32 5.72
N PRO A 82 1.86 -11.99 6.34
CA PRO A 82 1.17 -11.39 7.47
C PRO A 82 2.22 -11.16 8.56
N SER A 83 2.55 -9.89 8.84
CA SER A 83 3.61 -9.55 9.78
C SER A 83 3.34 -10.29 11.09
N ASN A 84 4.36 -10.94 11.65
CA ASN A 84 4.25 -11.73 12.88
C ASN A 84 3.65 -10.90 14.04
N ASP A 85 3.80 -9.57 13.95
CA ASP A 85 3.26 -8.60 14.90
C ASP A 85 1.75 -8.34 14.75
N LEU A 86 1.15 -8.55 13.57
CA LEU A 86 -0.31 -8.54 13.40
C LEU A 86 -0.95 -9.71 14.16
N TRP A 87 -0.36 -10.90 14.07
CA TRP A 87 -0.80 -12.06 14.84
C TRP A 87 -0.59 -11.85 16.34
N ARG A 88 0.55 -11.29 16.77
CA ARG A 88 0.82 -10.98 18.18
C ARG A 88 -0.08 -9.86 18.72
N SER A 89 -0.41 -8.86 17.92
CA SER A 89 -1.31 -7.77 18.32
C SER A 89 -2.77 -8.22 18.39
N MET A 90 -3.22 -9.11 17.49
CA MET A 90 -4.53 -9.77 17.58
C MET A 90 -4.61 -10.71 18.79
N ALA A 91 -3.58 -11.52 19.06
CA ALA A 91 -3.52 -12.39 20.23
C ALA A 91 -3.53 -11.59 21.55
N ARG A 92 -2.80 -10.47 21.61
CA ARG A 92 -2.84 -9.56 22.77
C ARG A 92 -4.23 -8.95 23.00
N ARG A 93 -4.95 -8.61 21.92
CA ARG A 93 -6.31 -8.07 22.00
C ARG A 93 -7.35 -9.12 22.42
N SER A 94 -7.09 -10.41 22.19
CA SER A 94 -7.99 -11.50 22.57
C SER A 94 -7.84 -11.95 24.04
N MET A 95 -6.72 -11.65 24.71
CA MET A 95 -6.48 -11.97 26.12
C MET A 95 -6.76 -10.81 27.09
N ALA A 96 -7.30 -9.69 26.60
CA ALA A 96 -7.65 -8.52 27.42
C ALA A 96 -9.11 -8.56 27.94
N ARG A 97 -9.62 -9.72 28.35
CA ARG A 97 -10.94 -9.87 28.99
C ARG A 97 -10.81 -10.46 30.39
#